data_AF-A0A268THH5-F1
#
_entry.id   AF-A0A268THH5-F1
#
_cell.length_a   1.000
_cell.length_b   1.000
_cell.length_c   1.000
_cell.angle_alpha   90.00
_cell.angle_beta   90.00
_cell.angle_gamma   90.00
#
_symmetry.space_group_name_H-M   'P 1'
#
loop_
_entity.id
_entity.type
_entity.pdbx_description
1 polymer ?
#
loop_
_entity_poly.entity_id
_entity_poly.type
_entity_poly.pdbx_seq_one_letter_code
_entity_poly.pdbx_strand_id
1 'polypeptide(L)' 'MRFITTTLLALVISGCAVQTIKEPVYIPTKCEVKKPVKPNLSNNFLQDLRATFIYSEKLEHALDFCINN' A
#
# COMPACT_ATOMS: atom_id res chain seq x y z
N MET A 1 -6.24 46.22 -33.56
CA MET A 1 -7.17 45.64 -32.56
C MET A 1 -7.36 44.12 -32.70
N ARG A 2 -7.55 43.57 -33.91
CA ARG A 2 -7.74 42.10 -34.14
C ARG A 2 -6.58 41.18 -33.73
N PHE A 3 -5.33 41.62 -33.85
CA PHE A 3 -4.16 40.82 -33.45
C PHE A 3 -4.03 40.64 -31.94
N ILE A 4 -4.50 41.62 -31.16
CA ILE A 4 -4.43 41.60 -29.69
C ILE A 4 -5.47 40.63 -29.14
N THR A 5 -6.66 40.58 -29.77
CA THR A 5 -7.71 39.64 -29.37
C THR A 5 -7.34 38.19 -29.65
N THR A 6 -6.60 37.91 -30.72
CA THR A 6 -6.17 36.53 -31.05
C THR A 6 -5.07 36.01 -30.14
N THR A 7 -4.12 36.86 -29.74
CA THR A 7 -3.04 36.46 -28.83
C THR A 7 -3.53 36.24 -27.40
N LEU A 8 -4.47 37.07 -26.94
CA LEU A 8 -5.09 36.92 -25.63
C LEU A 8 -5.86 35.59 -25.53
N LEU A 9 -6.60 35.22 -26.58
CA LEU A 9 -7.35 33.97 -26.63
C LEU A 9 -6.44 32.73 -26.60
N ALA A 10 -5.30 32.77 -27.30
CA ALA A 10 -4.33 31.67 -27.29
C ALA A 10 -3.73 31.43 -25.89
N LEU A 11 -3.49 32.49 -25.13
CA LEU A 11 -2.92 32.44 -23.77
C LEU A 11 -3.90 31.85 -22.74
N VAL A 12 -5.21 32.07 -22.92
CA VAL A 12 -6.24 31.51 -22.03
C VAL A 12 -6.37 29.99 -22.21
N ILE A 13 -6.15 29.48 -23.43
CA ILE A 13 -6.35 28.05 -23.73
C ILE A 13 -5.10 27.22 -23.37
N SER A 14 -3.91 27.82 -23.31
CA SER A 14 -2.66 27.12 -22.96
C SER A 14 -2.55 26.69 -21.48
N GLY A 15 -3.43 27.17 -20.61
CA GLY A 15 -3.40 26.86 -19.16
C GLY A 15 -4.16 25.59 -18.74
N CYS A 16 -4.90 24.92 -19.63
CA CYS A 16 -5.78 23.80 -19.28
C CYS A 16 -5.09 22.42 -19.20
N ALA A 17 -3.76 22.35 -19.11
CA ALA A 17 -3.07 21.09 -18.85
C ALA A 17 -3.13 20.79 -17.35
N VAL A 18 -4.16 20.04 -16.92
CA VAL A 18 -4.26 19.52 -15.55
C VAL A 18 -3.05 18.63 -15.29
N GLN A 19 -2.13 19.09 -14.44
CA GLN A 19 -1.06 18.24 -13.93
C GLN A 19 -1.71 17.15 -13.07
N THR A 20 -1.76 15.93 -13.61
CA THR A 20 -2.18 14.75 -12.85
C THR A 20 -1.06 14.40 -11.88
N ILE A 21 -1.15 14.96 -10.67
CA ILE A 21 -0.31 14.53 -9.54
C ILE A 21 -0.72 13.09 -9.26
N LYS A 22 0.14 12.14 -9.63
CA LYS A 22 -0.06 10.74 -9.29
C LYS A 22 0.27 10.56 -7.82
N GLU A 23 -0.74 10.28 -7.03
CA GLU A 23 -0.54 9.85 -5.65
C GLU A 23 0.22 8.52 -5.65
N PRO A 24 1.16 8.33 -4.71
CA PRO A 24 1.82 7.05 -4.55
C PRO A 24 0.77 6.02 -4.07
N VAL A 25 0.39 5.11 -4.95
CA VAL A 25 -0.44 3.95 -4.63
C VAL A 25 0.46 2.75 -4.35
N TYR A 26 0.33 2.18 -3.15
CA TYR A 26 1.07 0.97 -2.76
C TYR A 26 0.54 -0.23 -3.55
N ILE A 27 1.39 -0.79 -4.40
CA ILE A 27 1.08 -2.02 -5.13
C ILE A 27 1.36 -3.19 -4.19
N PRO A 28 0.39 -4.09 -3.94
CA PRO A 28 0.66 -5.30 -3.16
C PRO A 28 1.71 -6.14 -3.90
N THR A 29 2.93 -6.20 -3.36
CA THR A 29 3.97 -7.11 -3.85
C THR A 29 3.51 -8.54 -3.64
N LYS A 30 3.76 -9.41 -4.62
CA LYS A 30 3.38 -10.82 -4.52
C LYS A 30 4.26 -11.46 -3.46
N CYS A 31 3.73 -11.62 -2.25
CA CYS A 31 4.44 -12.32 -1.21
C CYS A 31 4.07 -13.82 -1.23
N GLU A 32 5.01 -14.67 -1.62
CA GLU A 32 4.81 -16.11 -1.81
C GLU A 32 4.94 -16.91 -0.50
N VAL A 33 4.67 -16.30 0.65
CA VAL A 33 4.65 -17.02 1.95
C VAL A 33 3.26 -17.55 2.25
N LYS A 34 3.23 -18.80 2.70
CA LYS A 34 2.01 -19.42 3.21
C LYS A 34 1.62 -18.73 4.53
N LYS A 35 0.43 -18.12 4.55
CA LYS A 35 -0.12 -17.52 5.78
C LYS A 35 -0.22 -18.59 6.89
N PRO A 36 0.37 -18.35 8.08
CA PRO A 36 0.25 -19.27 9.19
C PRO A 36 -1.21 -19.36 9.68
N VAL A 37 -1.61 -20.55 10.12
CA VAL A 37 -2.96 -20.78 10.65
C VAL A 37 -3.07 -20.16 12.03
N LYS A 38 -4.12 -19.37 12.25
CA LYS A 38 -4.37 -18.75 13.56
C LYS A 38 -4.63 -19.85 14.61
N PRO A 39 -3.98 -19.82 15.78
CA PRO A 39 -4.23 -20.80 16.82
C PRO A 39 -5.66 -20.66 17.34
N ASN A 40 -6.29 -21.80 17.63
CA ASN A 40 -7.56 -21.82 18.36
C ASN A 40 -7.27 -21.68 19.85
N LEU A 41 -8.03 -20.81 20.51
CA LEU A 41 -7.94 -20.67 21.96
C LEU A 41 -8.51 -21.93 22.61
N SER A 42 -7.70 -22.55 23.45
CA SER A 42 -8.06 -23.59 24.38
C SER A 42 -8.47 -22.94 25.72
N ASN A 43 -9.31 -23.57 26.54
CA ASN A 43 -9.65 -23.00 27.85
C ASN A 43 -8.45 -22.93 28.84
N ASN A 44 -7.21 -23.20 28.38
CA ASN A 44 -5.98 -23.10 29.14
C ASN A 44 -5.16 -21.86 28.74
N PHE A 45 -5.19 -20.83 29.57
CA PHE A 45 -4.50 -19.55 29.34
C PHE A 45 -3.02 -19.70 28.97
N LEU A 46 -2.27 -20.56 29.66
CA LEU A 46 -0.83 -20.73 29.43
C LEU A 46 -0.53 -21.37 28.06
N GLN A 47 -1.39 -22.29 27.61
CA GLN A 47 -1.23 -22.93 26.31
C GLN A 47 -1.59 -21.95 25.18
N ASP A 48 -2.63 -21.15 25.37
CA ASP A 48 -3.05 -20.12 24.42
C ASP A 48 -2.02 -19.02 24.26
N LEU A 49 -1.43 -18.59 25.38
CA LEU A 49 -0.39 -17.58 25.39
C LEU A 49 0.82 -18.08 24.60
N ARG A 50 1.26 -19.32 24.85
CA ARG A 50 2.35 -19.95 24.09
C ARG A 50 2.02 -20.04 22.60
N ALA A 51 0.82 -20.51 22.25
CA ALA A 51 0.40 -20.65 20.86
C ALA A 51 0.36 -19.29 20.13
N THR A 52 -0.04 -18.24 20.84
CA THR A 52 -0.06 -16.86 20.34
C THR A 52 1.35 -16.34 20.07
N PHE A 53 2.30 -16.56 20.97
CA PHE A 53 3.70 -16.15 20.76
C PHE A 53 4.35 -16.88 19.59
N ILE A 54 4.11 -18.19 19.44
CA ILE A 54 4.62 -18.96 18.29
C ILE A 54 3.97 -18.44 16.98
N TYR A 55 2.70 -18.05 17.03
CA TYR A 55 2.01 -17.47 15.88
C TYR A 55 2.58 -16.10 15.49
N SER A 56 2.90 -15.24 16.46
CA SER A 56 3.50 -13.92 16.20
C SER A 56 4.90 -14.05 15.61
N GLU A 57 5.76 -14.93 16.15
CA GLU A 57 7.11 -15.18 15.62
C GLU A 57 7.08 -15.60 14.14
N LYS A 58 6.18 -16.53 13.78
CA LYS A 58 5.98 -16.95 12.39
C LYS A 58 5.49 -15.83 11.49
N LEU A 59 4.68 -14.92 12.04
CA LEU A 59 4.15 -13.78 11.30
C LEU A 59 5.25 -12.76 11.03
N GLU A 60 6.08 -12.45 12.03
CA GLU A 60 7.24 -11.55 11.89
C GLU A 60 8.21 -12.08 10.84
N HIS A 61 8.59 -13.35 10.90
CA HIS A 61 9.47 -13.94 9.89
C HIS A 61 8.87 -13.91 8.48
N ALA A 62 7.56 -14.12 8.34
CA ALA A 62 6.89 -14.02 7.05
C ALA A 62 6.87 -12.58 6.52
N LEU A 63 6.67 -11.59 7.40
CA LEU A 63 6.71 -10.17 7.06
C LEU A 63 8.12 -9.73 6.64
N ASP A 64 9.15 -10.15 7.37
CA ASP A 64 10.54 -9.84 7.06
C ASP A 64 10.93 -10.38 5.67
N PHE A 65 10.46 -11.59 5.33
CA PHE A 65 10.62 -12.13 3.98
C PHE A 65 9.90 -11.29 2.92
N CYS A 66 8.68 -10.82 3.19
CA CYS A 66 7.92 -9.99 2.25
C CYS A 66 8.52 -8.59 2.02
N ILE A 67 9.25 -8.06 3.00
CA ILE A 67 9.79 -6.69 2.97
C ILE A 67 11.20 -6.68 2.37
N ASN A 68 12.03 -7.68 2.67
CA ASN A 68 13.45 -7.71 2.30
C ASN A 68 13.74 -8.43 0.96
N ASN A 69 12.73 -8.92 0.23
CA ASN A 69 12.85 -9.57 -1.07
C ASN A 69 12.08 -8.83 -2.15
#